data_AF-A0A3B3HAS8-F1
#
_entry.id   AF-A0A3B3HAS8-F1
#
_cell.length_a   1.000
_cell.length_b   1.000
_cell.length_c   1.000
_cell.angle_alpha   90.00
_cell.angle_beta   90.00
_cell.angle_gamma   90.00
#
_symmetry.space_group_name_H-M   'P 1'
#
loop_
_entity.id
_entity.type
_entity.pdbx_description
1 polymer ?
#
loop_
_entity_poly.entity_id
_entity_poly.type
_entity_poly.pdbx_seq_one_letter_code
_entity_poly.pdbx_strand_id
1 'polypeptide(L)'
;MTTKRGLITDSFKVVKKKKRERKQEKSPTPPPPRTENVADTVQQEALQKLRDFDLELRFGPCTGISRLQRWERAELHGLDPPEEIRELLLKAPADPEYSLSLWSEYPL
;
A
#
# COMPACT_ATOMS: atom_id res chain seq x y z
N MET A 1 -52.56 19.13 4.86
CA MET A 1 -51.87 17.95 5.40
C MET A 1 -50.40 18.03 4.99
N THR A 2 -49.45 18.21 5.91
CA THR A 2 -48.01 18.32 5.58
C THR A 2 -47.31 17.01 5.97
N THR A 3 -46.81 16.28 4.98
CA THR A 3 -46.06 15.04 5.21
C THR A 3 -44.62 15.39 5.59
N LYS A 4 -44.26 15.22 6.87
CA LYS A 4 -42.87 15.35 7.33
C LYS A 4 -42.10 14.14 6.81
N ARG A 5 -41.22 14.35 5.82
CA ARG A 5 -40.31 13.32 5.31
C ARG A 5 -39.10 13.24 6.27
N GLY A 6 -38.84 12.06 6.82
CA GLY A 6 -37.72 11.82 7.75
C GLY A 6 -36.37 12.12 7.10
N LEU A 7 -35.38 12.50 7.92
CA LEU A 7 -34.02 12.78 7.46
C LEU A 7 -33.31 11.47 7.08
N ILE A 8 -32.42 11.55 6.09
CA ILE A 8 -31.66 10.39 5.57
C ILE A 8 -30.86 9.67 6.69
N THR A 9 -30.51 10.39 7.76
CA THR A 9 -29.75 9.89 8.91
C THR A 9 -30.54 9.00 9.87
N ASP A 10 -31.87 8.95 9.78
CA ASP A 10 -32.72 8.11 10.65
C ASP A 10 -32.71 6.62 10.27
N SER A 11 -32.16 6.25 9.11
CA SER A 11 -32.25 4.87 8.60
C SER A 11 -31.20 3.91 9.17
N PHE A 12 -30.17 4.40 9.89
CA PHE A 12 -29.09 3.54 10.37
C PHE A 12 -29.32 3.06 11.80
N LYS A 13 -29.21 1.74 12.01
CA LYS A 13 -29.31 1.11 13.34
C LYS A 13 -28.06 1.43 14.18
N VAL A 14 -28.23 2.17 15.27
CA VAL A 14 -27.16 2.40 16.26
C VAL A 14 -26.92 1.13 17.07
N VAL A 15 -25.76 0.51 16.92
CA VAL A 15 -25.31 -0.63 17.74
C VAL A 15 -24.35 -0.13 18.82
N LYS A 16 -24.64 -0.42 20.09
CA LYS A 16 -23.70 -0.20 21.20
C LYS A 16 -22.62 -1.28 21.20
N LYS A 17 -21.36 -0.87 21.02
CA LYS A 17 -20.19 -1.75 21.11
C LYS A 17 -19.85 -1.99 22.59
N LYS A 18 -19.86 -3.25 23.06
CA LYS A 18 -19.37 -3.60 24.41
C LYS A 18 -17.85 -3.40 24.49
N LYS A 19 -17.41 -2.63 25.47
CA LYS A 19 -16.00 -2.41 25.83
C LYS A 19 -15.39 -3.75 26.28
N ARG A 20 -14.47 -4.32 25.51
CA ARG A 20 -13.66 -5.48 25.92
C ARG A 20 -12.51 -4.97 26.79
N GLU A 21 -12.52 -5.30 28.08
CA GLU A 21 -11.38 -5.09 28.96
C GLU A 21 -10.34 -6.18 28.67
N ARG A 22 -9.20 -5.81 28.10
CA ARG A 22 -8.03 -6.69 27.97
C ARG A 22 -7.14 -6.48 29.18
N LYS A 23 -7.21 -7.41 30.12
CA LYS A 23 -6.24 -7.58 31.21
C LYS A 23 -4.96 -8.17 30.62
N GLN A 24 -3.89 -7.38 30.54
CA GLN A 24 -2.56 -7.84 30.12
C GLN A 24 -1.79 -8.33 31.35
N GLU A 25 -1.56 -9.63 31.43
CA GLU A 25 -0.60 -10.25 32.35
C GLU A 25 0.76 -10.42 31.66
N LYS A 26 1.81 -10.50 32.49
CA LYS A 26 3.20 -10.09 32.25
C LYS A 26 4.12 -11.25 31.81
N SER A 27 4.96 -11.00 30.78
CA SER A 27 6.34 -11.53 30.49
C SER A 27 6.53 -13.02 30.11
N PRO A 28 7.60 -13.45 29.36
CA PRO A 28 9.00 -12.97 29.43
C PRO A 28 9.82 -12.79 28.12
N THR A 29 10.88 -11.98 28.27
CA THR A 29 12.20 -11.86 27.58
C THR A 29 12.33 -11.81 26.04
N PRO A 30 13.03 -10.79 25.48
CA PRO A 30 13.37 -10.74 24.06
C PRO A 30 14.58 -11.66 23.72
N PRO A 31 14.56 -12.39 22.58
CA PRO A 31 15.72 -13.11 22.08
C PRO A 31 16.82 -12.16 21.54
N PRO A 32 18.09 -12.59 21.49
CA PRO A 32 19.25 -11.75 21.14
C PRO A 32 19.25 -11.27 19.68
N PRO A 33 19.93 -10.15 19.37
CA PRO A 33 19.89 -9.50 18.06
C PRO A 33 20.66 -10.33 17.02
N ARG A 34 19.94 -10.84 16.03
CA ARG A 34 20.49 -11.60 14.91
C ARG A 34 20.99 -10.64 13.83
N THR A 35 22.19 -10.86 13.33
CA THR A 35 22.87 -10.11 12.26
C THR A 35 22.25 -10.28 10.86
N GLU A 36 21.03 -10.82 10.79
CA GLU A 36 20.24 -11.13 9.60
C GLU A 36 19.41 -9.90 9.13
N ASN A 37 19.11 -8.98 10.06
CA ASN A 37 18.11 -7.93 9.87
C ASN A 37 18.47 -6.81 8.86
N VAL A 38 19.75 -6.60 8.51
CA VAL A 38 20.14 -5.37 7.78
C VAL A 38 19.84 -5.47 6.28
N ALA A 39 20.01 -6.65 5.67
CA ALA A 39 19.70 -6.85 4.25
C ALA A 39 18.19 -6.80 4.01
N ASP A 40 17.42 -7.38 4.92
CA ASP A 40 15.96 -7.41 4.87
C ASP A 40 15.37 -6.01 5.03
N THR A 41 15.93 -5.17 5.90
CA THR A 41 15.47 -3.78 6.05
C THR A 41 15.63 -2.97 4.76
N VAL A 42 16.75 -3.14 4.04
CA VAL A 42 17.01 -2.40 2.80
C VAL A 42 16.06 -2.83 1.68
N GLN A 43 15.76 -4.13 1.58
CA GLN A 43 14.76 -4.60 0.62
C GLN A 43 13.37 -4.09 0.95
N GLN A 44 13.01 -4.11 2.23
CA GLN A 44 11.71 -3.63 2.69
C GLN A 44 11.52 -2.13 2.42
N GLU A 45 12.55 -1.32 2.60
CA GLU A 45 12.54 0.10 2.25
C GLU A 45 12.37 0.32 0.74
N ALA A 46 13.07 -0.45 -0.10
CA ALA A 46 12.91 -0.40 -1.55
C ALA A 46 11.48 -0.76 -1.99
N LEU A 47 10.92 -1.83 -1.43
CA LEU A 47 9.53 -2.22 -1.67
C LEU A 47 8.54 -1.14 -1.21
N GLN A 48 8.82 -0.47 -0.10
CA GLN A 48 7.98 0.62 0.37
C GLN A 48 7.97 1.79 -0.62
N LYS A 49 9.13 2.18 -1.15
CA LYS A 49 9.22 3.21 -2.21
C LYS A 49 8.40 2.83 -3.45
N LEU A 50 8.44 1.56 -3.88
CA LEU A 50 7.65 1.08 -5.01
C LEU A 50 6.15 1.12 -4.74
N ARG A 51 5.73 0.82 -3.50
CA ARG A 51 4.32 0.95 -3.08
C ARG A 51 3.87 2.41 -3.04
N ASP A 52 4.71 3.30 -2.55
CA ASP A 52 4.41 4.74 -2.51
C ASP A 52 4.23 5.28 -3.93
N PHE A 53 5.07 4.83 -4.87
CA PHE A 53 4.89 5.12 -6.30
C PHE A 53 3.55 4.59 -6.84
N ASP A 54 3.17 3.36 -6.51
CA ASP A 54 1.88 2.77 -6.91
C ASP A 54 0.66 3.61 -6.47
N LEU A 55 0.75 4.23 -5.29
CA LEU A 55 -0.30 5.08 -4.71
C LEU A 55 -0.32 6.50 -5.29
N GLU A 56 0.76 6.93 -5.92
CA GLU A 56 0.86 8.28 -6.45
C GLU A 56 0.04 8.45 -7.74
N LEU A 57 -1.06 9.21 -7.68
CA LEU A 57 -1.95 9.43 -8.82
C LEU A 57 -1.35 10.30 -9.94
N ARG A 58 -0.26 11.04 -9.64
CA ARG A 58 0.36 11.99 -10.58
C ARG A 58 0.86 11.29 -11.85
N PHE A 59 1.38 10.06 -11.72
CA PHE A 59 1.97 9.28 -12.81
C PHE A 59 0.96 8.44 -13.60
N GLY A 60 -0.34 8.63 -13.37
CA GLY A 60 -1.42 7.90 -14.05
C GLY A 60 -1.75 6.55 -13.41
N PRO A 61 -2.63 5.74 -14.01
CA PRO A 61 -3.08 4.47 -13.43
C PRO A 61 -1.95 3.42 -13.37
N CYS A 62 -1.86 2.67 -12.27
CA CYS A 62 -0.92 1.54 -12.13
C CYS A 62 -1.53 0.16 -12.39
N THR A 63 -2.85 0.06 -12.49
CA THR A 63 -3.52 -1.22 -12.75
C THR A 63 -3.38 -1.66 -14.21
N GLY A 64 -3.21 -2.96 -14.43
CA GLY A 64 -3.15 -3.56 -15.78
C GLY A 64 -1.85 -3.33 -16.56
N ILE A 65 -0.83 -2.73 -15.93
CA ILE A 65 0.50 -2.53 -16.51
C ILE A 65 1.59 -2.85 -15.48
N SER A 66 2.81 -3.15 -15.94
CA SER A 66 3.96 -3.29 -15.03
C SER A 66 4.40 -1.93 -14.47
N ARG A 67 5.09 -1.93 -13.33
CA ARG A 67 5.64 -0.69 -12.74
C ARG A 67 6.61 0.01 -13.69
N LEU A 68 7.41 -0.75 -14.44
CA LEU A 68 8.37 -0.21 -15.41
C LEU A 68 7.64 0.50 -16.56
N GLN A 69 6.61 -0.13 -17.15
CA GLN A 69 5.80 0.51 -18.19
C GLN A 69 5.08 1.77 -17.70
N ARG A 70 4.64 1.79 -16.44
CA ARG A 70 4.06 2.99 -15.83
C ARG A 70 5.09 4.11 -15.70
N TRP A 71 6.30 3.78 -15.27
CA TRP A 71 7.41 4.72 -15.15
C TRP A 71 7.77 5.32 -16.53
N GLU A 72 7.96 4.48 -17.55
CA GLU A 72 8.25 4.93 -18.93
C GLU A 72 7.13 5.82 -19.48
N ARG A 73 5.87 5.46 -19.24
CA ARG A 73 4.74 6.30 -19.65
C ARG A 73 4.76 7.65 -18.97
N ALA A 74 5.06 7.71 -17.67
CA ALA A 74 5.15 8.96 -16.94
C ALA A 74 6.30 9.85 -17.44
N GLU A 75 7.45 9.26 -17.76
CA GLU A 75 8.60 9.94 -18.39
C GLU A 75 8.20 10.50 -19.78
N LEU A 76 7.52 9.70 -20.61
CA LEU A 76 7.00 10.13 -21.92
C LEU A 76 5.99 11.29 -21.81
N HIS A 77 5.24 11.38 -20.71
CA HIS A 77 4.32 12.48 -20.44
C HIS A 77 5.02 13.70 -19.79
N GLY A 78 6.32 13.66 -19.53
CA GLY A 78 7.06 14.75 -18.91
C GLY A 78 6.67 14.99 -17.46
N LEU A 79 6.29 13.94 -16.73
CA LEU A 79 5.91 14.02 -15.32
C LEU A 79 7.09 13.84 -14.37
N ASP A 80 8.29 13.63 -14.91
CA ASP A 80 9.56 13.44 -14.19
C ASP A 80 9.45 12.43 -13.02
N PRO A 81 9.13 11.15 -13.31
CA PRO A 81 9.09 10.13 -12.28
C PRO A 81 10.49 9.89 -11.66
N PRO A 82 10.60 9.57 -10.36
CA PRO A 82 11.90 9.38 -9.70
C PRO A 82 12.77 8.29 -10.36
N GLU A 83 14.03 8.61 -10.67
CA GLU A 83 14.98 7.65 -11.28
C GLU A 83 15.30 6.46 -10.38
N GLU A 84 15.32 6.66 -9.06
CA GLU A 84 15.55 5.60 -8.07
C GLU A 84 14.60 4.41 -8.27
N ILE A 85 13.35 4.69 -8.66
CA ILE A 85 12.34 3.65 -8.92
C ILE A 85 12.73 2.83 -10.14
N ARG A 86 13.20 3.48 -11.21
CA ARG A 86 13.66 2.78 -12.42
C ARG A 86 14.82 1.86 -12.09
N GLU A 87 15.79 2.33 -11.32
CA GLU A 87 16.95 1.53 -10.90
C GLU A 87 16.53 0.31 -10.08
N LEU A 88 15.61 0.49 -9.12
CA LEU A 88 15.05 -0.61 -8.33
C LEU A 88 14.35 -1.65 -9.21
N LEU A 89 13.61 -1.21 -10.22
CA LEU A 89 12.90 -2.11 -11.15
C LEU A 89 13.87 -2.87 -12.07
N LEU A 90 14.95 -2.22 -12.51
CA LEU A 90 15.98 -2.85 -13.34
C LEU A 90 16.82 -3.88 -12.58
N LYS A 91 16.95 -3.72 -11.25
CA LYS A 91 17.71 -4.65 -10.40
C LYS A 91 17.03 -6.02 -10.28
N ALA A 92 15.70 -6.06 -10.29
CA ALA A 92 14.91 -7.28 -10.05
C ALA A 92 13.69 -7.39 -10.98
N PRO A 93 13.88 -7.55 -12.31
CA PRO A 93 12.77 -7.63 -13.25
C PRO A 93 11.98 -8.96 -13.15
N ALA A 94 12.61 -10.00 -12.60
CA ALA A 94 12.01 -11.32 -12.46
C ALA A 94 11.08 -11.43 -11.24
N ASP A 95 11.24 -10.56 -10.24
CA ASP A 95 10.46 -10.62 -9.02
C ASP A 95 9.07 -9.99 -9.22
N PRO A 96 7.98 -10.75 -9.00
CA PRO A 96 6.62 -10.22 -9.13
C PRO A 96 6.36 -9.04 -8.19
N GLU A 97 6.92 -9.09 -6.97
CA GLU A 97 6.76 -8.02 -5.98
C GLU A 97 7.38 -6.70 -6.42
N TYR A 98 8.38 -6.72 -7.30
CA TYR A 98 9.02 -5.52 -7.86
C TYR A 98 8.35 -5.08 -9.16
N SER A 99 8.07 -6.03 -10.05
CA SER A 99 7.56 -5.76 -11.40
C SER A 99 6.07 -5.41 -11.45
N LEU A 100 5.25 -5.99 -10.58
CA LEU A 100 3.78 -5.85 -10.61
C LEU A 100 3.29 -4.73 -9.69
N SER A 101 2.14 -4.14 -10.06
CA SER A 101 1.43 -3.17 -9.22
C SER A 101 0.86 -3.83 -7.96
N LEU A 102 0.71 -3.03 -6.90
CA LEU A 102 0.05 -3.38 -5.64
C LEU A 102 -1.33 -4.05 -5.81
N TRP A 103 -2.06 -3.75 -6.88
CA TRP A 103 -3.41 -4.29 -7.13
C TRP A 103 -3.46 -5.37 -8.19
N SER A 104 -2.32 -5.95 -8.58
CA SER A 104 -2.26 -6.99 -9.61
C SER A 104 -2.98 -8.28 -9.22
N GLU A 105 -3.07 -8.58 -7.92
CA GLU A 105 -3.75 -9.78 -7.40
C GLU A 105 -5.28 -9.62 -7.28
N TYR A 106 -5.78 -8.38 -7.36
CA TYR A 106 -7.20 -8.13 -7.18
C TYR A 106 -7.96 -8.34 -8.49
N PRO A 107 -9.04 -9.14 -8.49
CA PRO A 107 -9.92 -9.22 -9.64
C PRO A 107 -10.65 -7.88 -9.79
N LEU A 108 -10.41 -7.22 -10.93
CA LEU A 108 -11.04 -5.95 -11.33
C LEU A 108 -12.26 -6.18 -12.21
#